data_AF-A0AAW2SAN4-F1
#
_entry.id   AF-A0AAW2SAN4-F1
#
_cell.length_a   1.000
_cell.length_b   1.000
_cell.length_c   1.000
_cell.angle_alpha   90.00
_cell.angle_beta   90.00
_cell.angle_gamma   90.00
#
_symmetry.space_group_name_H-M   'P 1'
#
loop_
_entity.id
_entity.type
_entity.pdbx_description
1 polymer ?
#
loop_
_entity_poly.entity_id
_entity_poly.type
_entity_poly.pdbx_seq_one_letter_code
_entity_poly.pdbx_strand_id
1 'polypeptide(L)'
;MDGKKLEYKGGEAVKELERLTRKAGEVQEEILRKILAQNWGTEYLNKYMYMGGGGGGGGRDSVSQFKNHVPVITYKDIRPYILRIANGEDSNLITAHPITEMLCSSGTSAGEPKLIPSIAEDLDRRTFLYNLIMPIMNQHVPGLNEGKAMYLYFVKAEMSTPIGLPARTVLTSYYKSAHFKHRPHDPFNDFTSPDAAILCYDSDQSMYCQLLAGLIHRQRVLRLGAVFASALLRAITFLERHWRDFCRDIRAGELNDGITDPGCRSAMLDLIGPPHPDLAEEIEDICSQTTSWKGIICRLWPNAKYIEAVVTGSMSQYVPALKYYSDEKLPLVCPMYASSECYFGVNVNPLCEPSEVSFTLMPNMGYFEFIPLGENGSLLMDFEEEDEEEEVPQRKLVDLVHVKVGCYYEIVVTTFSGEPPTLPMYINTS
;
A
#
# COMPACT_ATOMS: atom_id res chain seq x y z
N MET A 1 7.41 -12.68 12.40
CA MET A 1 6.39 -12.48 13.46
C MET A 1 5.99 -13.85 13.96
N ASP A 2 6.01 -14.09 15.27
CA ASP A 2 5.78 -15.41 15.85
C ASP A 2 4.29 -15.80 15.83
N GLY A 3 3.66 -15.97 14.66
CA GLY A 3 2.33 -16.58 14.51
C GLY A 3 1.20 -16.05 15.42
N LYS A 4 1.40 -14.95 16.13
CA LYS A 4 0.46 -14.36 17.08
C LYS A 4 -0.50 -13.53 16.26
N LYS A 5 -1.76 -13.95 16.33
CA LYS A 5 -2.96 -13.34 15.73
C LYS A 5 -2.71 -11.94 15.17
N LEU A 6 -2.75 -11.82 13.85
CA LEU A 6 -2.88 -10.54 13.14
C LEU A 6 -4.16 -9.77 13.49
N GLU A 7 -4.95 -10.25 14.46
CA GLU A 7 -6.23 -9.72 14.89
C GLU A 7 -6.08 -8.64 15.97
N TYR A 8 -5.14 -7.71 15.84
CA TYR A 8 -5.16 -6.53 16.69
C TYR A 8 -6.33 -5.66 16.24
N LYS A 9 -7.42 -5.65 17.02
CA LYS A 9 -8.62 -4.86 16.74
C LYS A 9 -8.81 -3.77 17.80
N GLY A 10 -9.31 -2.61 17.38
CA GLY A 10 -9.65 -1.50 18.26
C GLY A 10 -8.49 -1.09 19.17
N GLY A 11 -8.73 -0.97 20.48
CA GLY A 11 -7.74 -0.46 21.44
C GLY A 11 -6.45 -1.29 21.56
N GLU A 12 -6.46 -2.59 21.22
CA GLU A 12 -5.24 -3.41 21.26
C GLU A 12 -4.24 -3.04 20.16
N ALA A 13 -4.73 -2.72 18.96
CA ALA A 13 -3.89 -2.25 17.86
C ALA A 13 -3.19 -0.93 18.20
N VAL A 14 -3.90 -0.02 18.86
CA VAL A 14 -3.36 1.27 19.31
C VAL A 14 -2.29 1.07 20.39
N LYS A 15 -2.53 0.17 21.36
CA LYS A 15 -1.53 -0.18 22.38
C LYS A 15 -0.30 -0.82 21.76
N GLU A 16 -0.46 -1.65 20.73
CA GLU A 16 0.67 -2.25 20.03
C GLU A 16 1.47 -1.20 19.24
N LEU A 17 0.80 -0.25 18.57
CA LEU A 17 1.44 0.91 17.97
C LEU A 17 2.27 1.70 19.00
N GLU A 18 1.71 2.02 20.17
CA GLU A 18 2.43 2.70 21.26
C GLU A 18 3.62 1.88 21.77
N ARG A 19 3.45 0.57 21.92
CA ARG A 19 4.51 -0.34 22.39
C ARG A 19 5.68 -0.36 21.40
N LEU A 20 5.38 -0.47 20.10
CA LEU A 20 6.37 -0.51 19.03
C LEU A 20 7.13 0.81 18.93
N THR A 21 6.42 1.94 18.95
CA THR A 21 7.02 3.27 18.82
C THR A 21 7.85 3.68 20.04
N ARG A 22 7.40 3.37 21.27
CA ARG A 22 8.16 3.67 22.51
C ARG A 22 9.49 2.91 22.58
N LYS A 23 9.57 1.75 21.94
CA LYS A 23 10.75 0.86 21.96
C LYS A 23 11.37 0.69 20.57
N ALA A 24 11.22 1.69 19.69
CA ALA A 24 11.60 1.55 18.28
C ALA A 24 13.05 1.07 18.08
N GLY A 25 14.01 1.56 18.88
CA GLY A 25 15.41 1.13 18.81
C GLY A 25 15.61 -0.34 19.20
N GLU A 26 15.00 -0.79 20.30
CA GLU A 26 15.02 -2.20 20.74
C GLU A 26 14.39 -3.11 19.68
N VAL A 27 13.26 -2.69 19.11
CA VAL A 27 12.53 -3.45 18.09
C VAL A 27 13.33 -3.54 16.79
N GLN A 28 13.96 -2.45 16.34
CA GLN A 28 14.80 -2.45 15.14
C GLN A 28 16.00 -3.40 15.28
N GLU A 29 16.67 -3.38 16.43
CA GLU A 29 17.78 -4.30 16.69
C GLU A 29 17.31 -5.77 16.74
N GLU A 30 16.14 -6.04 17.34
CA GLU A 30 15.53 -7.37 17.35
C GLU A 30 15.16 -7.85 15.93
N ILE A 31 14.58 -6.97 15.11
CA ILE A 31 14.20 -7.29 13.73
C ILE A 31 15.44 -7.61 12.89
N LEU A 32 16.49 -6.80 12.98
CA LEU A 32 17.74 -7.08 12.26
C LEU A 32 18.34 -8.42 12.71
N ARG A 33 18.38 -8.70 14.02
CA ARG A 33 18.85 -10.01 14.52
C ARG A 33 18.03 -11.17 13.94
N LYS A 34 16.71 -11.04 13.83
CA LYS A 34 15.83 -12.07 13.25
C LYS A 34 16.10 -12.25 11.75
N ILE A 35 16.22 -11.17 10.99
CA ILE A 35 16.56 -11.23 9.56
C ILE A 35 17.90 -11.93 9.37
N LEU A 36 18.93 -11.54 10.14
CA LEU A 36 20.26 -12.13 10.06
C LEU A 36 20.27 -13.60 10.48
N ALA A 37 19.59 -13.96 11.57
CA ALA A 37 19.52 -15.36 12.02
C ALA A 37 18.84 -16.25 10.98
N GLN A 38 17.77 -15.76 10.33
CA GLN A 38 17.07 -16.47 9.28
C GLN A 38 17.94 -16.64 8.03
N ASN A 39 18.57 -15.56 7.58
CA ASN A 39 19.23 -15.52 6.27
C ASN A 39 20.75 -15.73 6.35
N TRP A 40 21.32 -16.06 7.51
CA TRP A 40 22.78 -16.11 7.72
C TRP A 40 23.51 -16.99 6.70
N GLY A 41 22.91 -18.11 6.32
CA GLY A 41 23.51 -19.10 5.42
C GLY A 41 23.35 -18.80 3.93
N THR A 42 22.73 -17.68 3.55
CA THR A 42 22.46 -17.37 2.14
C THR A 42 23.72 -16.97 1.39
N GLU A 43 23.75 -17.18 0.07
CA GLU A 43 24.89 -16.82 -0.78
C GLU A 43 25.26 -15.34 -0.61
N TYR A 44 24.25 -14.46 -0.58
CA TYR A 44 24.45 -13.02 -0.44
C TYR A 44 25.10 -12.63 0.89
N LEU A 45 24.56 -13.07 2.04
CA LEU A 45 25.14 -12.71 3.34
C LEU A 45 26.49 -13.40 3.57
N ASN A 46 26.68 -14.63 3.06
CA ASN A 46 27.96 -15.33 3.16
C ASN A 46 29.10 -14.55 2.51
N LYS A 47 28.84 -13.87 1.39
CA LYS A 47 29.82 -13.04 0.66
C LYS A 47 30.47 -11.97 1.54
N TYR A 48 29.72 -11.41 2.49
CA TYR A 48 30.16 -10.27 3.30
C TYR A 48 30.44 -10.63 4.76
N MET A 49 29.67 -11.55 5.35
CA MET A 49 29.69 -11.81 6.79
C MET A 49 30.73 -12.86 7.21
N TYR A 50 31.08 -13.83 6.37
CA TYR A 50 32.08 -14.86 6.71
C TYR A 50 33.53 -14.39 6.59
N MET A 51 33.78 -13.32 5.83
CA MET A 51 35.12 -12.74 5.64
C MET A 51 35.63 -11.99 6.89
N GLY A 52 34.77 -11.71 7.87
CA GLY A 52 35.08 -10.98 9.12
C GLY A 52 35.45 -11.85 10.34
N GLY A 53 35.50 -13.18 10.21
CA GLY A 53 36.01 -14.08 11.26
C GLY A 53 35.09 -14.40 12.46
N GLY A 54 33.78 -14.14 12.39
CA GLY A 54 32.83 -14.35 13.50
C GLY A 54 31.84 -15.52 13.30
N GLY A 55 31.56 -16.28 14.36
CA GLY A 55 30.64 -17.43 14.35
C GLY A 55 29.15 -17.07 14.34
N GLY A 56 28.36 -17.88 13.62
CA GLY A 56 26.91 -18.10 13.72
C GLY A 56 25.96 -16.88 13.76
N GLY A 57 25.01 -16.83 12.82
CA GLY A 57 23.95 -15.82 12.78
C GLY A 57 23.06 -15.82 14.02
N GLY A 58 23.31 -14.88 14.92
CA GLY A 58 22.64 -14.76 16.22
C GLY A 58 23.54 -14.32 17.36
N GLY A 59 24.85 -14.26 17.16
CA GLY A 59 25.79 -13.71 18.13
C GLY A 59 25.57 -12.22 18.42
N ARG A 60 26.00 -11.76 19.61
CA ARG A 60 25.87 -10.35 20.05
C ARG A 60 26.53 -9.34 19.11
N ASP A 61 27.46 -9.80 18.27
CA ASP A 61 28.25 -9.00 17.33
C ASP A 61 27.68 -9.01 15.88
N SER A 62 26.63 -9.78 15.59
CA SER A 62 26.11 -9.92 14.21
C SER A 62 25.57 -8.62 13.62
N VAL A 63 24.95 -7.78 14.45
CA VAL A 63 24.45 -6.45 14.05
C VAL A 63 25.61 -5.53 13.68
N SER A 64 26.66 -5.49 14.51
CA SER A 64 27.85 -4.67 14.26
C SER A 64 28.61 -5.16 13.03
N GLN A 65 28.71 -6.47 12.82
CA GLN A 65 29.29 -7.04 11.61
C GLN A 65 28.49 -6.65 10.36
N PHE A 66 27.15 -6.74 10.41
CA PHE A 66 26.29 -6.34 9.30
C PHE A 66 26.53 -4.89 8.91
N LYS A 67 26.51 -3.98 9.90
CA LYS A 67 26.76 -2.55 9.74
C LYS A 67 28.17 -2.17 9.29
N ASN A 68 29.11 -3.10 9.26
CA ASN A 68 30.49 -2.84 8.84
C ASN A 68 30.87 -3.50 7.52
N HIS A 69 30.15 -4.55 7.11
CA HIS A 69 30.57 -5.42 6.00
C HIS A 69 29.53 -5.56 4.89
N VAL A 70 28.23 -5.41 5.18
CA VAL A 70 27.19 -5.53 4.15
C VAL A 70 26.99 -4.16 3.48
N PRO A 71 27.25 -4.04 2.17
CA PRO A 71 27.16 -2.75 1.49
C PRO A 71 25.71 -2.29 1.34
N VAL A 72 25.52 -0.97 1.29
CA VAL A 72 24.30 -0.36 0.74
C VAL A 72 24.28 -0.60 -0.76
N ILE A 73 23.12 -0.97 -1.31
CA ILE A 73 23.01 -1.33 -2.71
C ILE A 73 21.83 -0.67 -3.42
N THR A 74 21.81 -0.81 -4.73
CA THR A 74 20.67 -0.48 -5.56
C THR A 74 20.03 -1.75 -6.13
N TYR A 75 18.91 -1.60 -6.82
CA TYR A 75 18.30 -2.72 -7.55
C TYR A 75 19.28 -3.36 -8.56
N LYS A 76 20.20 -2.58 -9.16
CA LYS A 76 21.15 -3.10 -10.16
C LYS A 76 22.04 -4.20 -9.57
N ASP A 77 22.44 -4.06 -8.31
CA ASP A 77 23.38 -4.96 -7.64
C ASP A 77 22.76 -6.30 -7.23
N ILE A 78 21.47 -6.28 -6.86
CA ILE A 78 20.72 -7.48 -6.45
C ILE A 78 20.03 -8.17 -7.63
N ARG A 79 19.81 -7.45 -8.75
CA ARG A 79 19.16 -7.98 -9.95
C ARG A 79 19.74 -9.32 -10.46
N PRO A 80 21.06 -9.56 -10.46
CA PRO A 80 21.59 -10.86 -10.87
C PRO A 80 21.06 -12.04 -10.05
N TYR A 81 20.91 -11.88 -8.72
CA TYR A 81 20.35 -12.91 -7.85
C TYR A 81 18.85 -13.09 -8.12
N ILE A 82 18.10 -11.99 -8.27
CA ILE A 82 16.66 -12.02 -8.57
C ILE A 82 16.39 -12.76 -9.88
N LEU A 83 17.19 -12.51 -10.92
CA LEU A 83 17.05 -13.20 -12.21
C LEU A 83 17.40 -14.68 -12.09
N ARG A 84 18.42 -15.06 -11.32
CA ARG A 84 18.76 -16.47 -11.06
C ARG A 84 17.58 -17.20 -10.37
N ILE A 85 16.98 -16.59 -9.35
CA ILE A 85 15.78 -17.13 -8.68
C ILE A 85 14.61 -17.23 -9.66
N ALA A 86 14.34 -16.18 -10.43
CA ALA A 86 13.26 -16.17 -11.42
C ALA A 86 13.42 -17.27 -12.49
N ASN A 87 14.67 -17.70 -12.76
CA ASN A 87 15.02 -18.76 -13.71
C ASN A 87 15.15 -20.16 -13.08
N GLY A 88 14.85 -20.33 -11.79
CA GLY A 88 14.79 -21.65 -11.15
C GLY A 88 15.88 -21.98 -10.15
N GLU A 89 16.78 -21.06 -9.86
CA GLU A 89 17.71 -21.24 -8.76
C GLU A 89 17.03 -21.04 -7.40
N ASP A 90 17.58 -21.69 -6.38
CA ASP A 90 17.02 -21.71 -5.04
C ASP A 90 16.98 -20.31 -4.39
N SER A 91 15.98 -20.05 -3.55
CA SER A 91 15.83 -18.77 -2.84
C SER A 91 16.97 -18.47 -1.87
N ASN A 92 17.70 -19.51 -1.43
CA ASN A 92 18.90 -19.43 -0.58
C ASN A 92 20.02 -18.55 -1.14
N LEU A 93 19.89 -18.07 -2.38
CA LEU A 93 20.69 -16.96 -2.88
C LEU A 93 20.61 -15.71 -2.00
N ILE A 94 19.41 -15.36 -1.51
CA ILE A 94 19.17 -14.12 -0.75
C ILE A 94 18.37 -14.33 0.53
N THR A 95 17.52 -15.36 0.61
CA THR A 95 16.70 -15.65 1.80
C THR A 95 16.57 -17.15 2.03
N ALA A 96 16.50 -17.58 3.28
CA ALA A 96 16.31 -19.00 3.62
C ALA A 96 14.86 -19.48 3.41
N HIS A 97 13.93 -18.54 3.22
CA HIS A 97 12.53 -18.86 2.95
C HIS A 97 12.26 -18.96 1.44
N PRO A 98 11.38 -19.86 0.99
CA PRO A 98 11.00 -19.92 -0.42
C PRO A 98 10.38 -18.59 -0.88
N ILE A 99 10.88 -18.03 -1.97
CA ILE A 99 10.24 -16.93 -2.68
C ILE A 99 8.97 -17.46 -3.34
N THR A 100 7.82 -16.89 -2.96
CA THR A 100 6.50 -17.34 -3.44
C THR A 100 6.02 -16.56 -4.66
N GLU A 101 6.54 -15.35 -4.86
CA GLU A 101 6.17 -14.48 -5.98
C GLU A 101 7.20 -13.36 -6.20
N MET A 102 7.10 -12.71 -7.35
CA MET A 102 7.85 -11.49 -7.69
C MET A 102 6.90 -10.30 -7.75
N LEU A 103 7.14 -9.28 -6.93
CA LEU A 103 6.34 -8.08 -6.94
C LEU A 103 6.89 -7.05 -7.93
N CYS A 104 6.07 -6.66 -8.89
CA CYS A 104 6.45 -5.63 -9.86
C CYS A 104 6.31 -4.24 -9.22
N SER A 105 7.43 -3.56 -8.99
CA SER A 105 7.47 -2.16 -8.59
C SER A 105 7.03 -1.25 -9.74
N SER A 106 6.46 -0.08 -9.43
CA SER A 106 6.19 0.95 -10.45
C SER A 106 7.47 1.65 -10.93
N GLY A 107 8.56 1.57 -10.16
CA GLY A 107 9.88 2.00 -10.61
C GLY A 107 10.42 1.04 -11.66
N THR A 108 10.99 1.59 -12.73
CA THR A 108 11.56 0.80 -13.83
C THR A 108 13.09 0.80 -13.77
N SER A 109 13.70 -0.23 -14.36
CA SER A 109 15.14 -0.34 -14.60
C SER A 109 15.33 -0.82 -16.03
N ALA A 110 15.96 -0.01 -16.88
CA ALA A 110 16.08 -0.25 -18.32
C ALA A 110 14.73 -0.47 -19.03
N GLY A 111 13.69 0.25 -18.61
CA GLY A 111 12.34 0.19 -19.21
C GLY A 111 11.41 -0.88 -18.64
N GLU A 112 11.95 -1.87 -17.89
CA GLU A 112 11.16 -2.94 -17.28
C GLU A 112 10.87 -2.69 -15.80
N PRO A 113 9.70 -3.11 -15.26
CA PRO A 113 9.41 -3.04 -13.84
C PRO A 113 10.46 -3.79 -13.00
N LYS A 114 10.89 -3.20 -11.87
CA LYS A 114 11.75 -3.92 -10.91
C LYS A 114 10.96 -5.09 -10.30
N LEU A 115 11.57 -6.28 -10.24
CA LEU A 115 11.01 -7.49 -9.65
C LEU A 115 11.51 -7.64 -8.22
N ILE A 116 10.61 -7.57 -7.26
CA ILE A 116 10.92 -7.58 -5.84
C ILE A 116 10.55 -8.96 -5.26
N PRO A 117 11.50 -9.78 -4.80
CA PRO A 117 11.20 -11.09 -4.22
C PRO A 117 10.36 -10.97 -2.95
N SER A 118 9.33 -11.81 -2.83
CA SER A 118 8.46 -11.84 -1.64
C SER A 118 8.29 -13.25 -1.10
N ILE A 119 8.27 -13.35 0.22
CA ILE A 119 8.01 -14.59 0.98
C ILE A 119 6.59 -14.55 1.55
N ALA A 120 6.05 -15.72 1.90
CA ALA A 120 4.68 -15.84 2.40
C ALA A 120 4.41 -14.93 3.62
N GLU A 121 5.38 -14.82 4.53
CA GLU A 121 5.29 -14.01 5.75
C GLU A 121 5.22 -12.49 5.49
N ASP A 122 5.53 -12.02 4.27
CA ASP A 122 5.32 -10.62 3.91
C ASP A 122 3.83 -10.25 3.91
N LEU A 123 2.95 -11.18 3.53
CA LEU A 123 1.50 -10.93 3.55
C LEU A 123 0.99 -10.71 4.98
N ASP A 124 1.55 -11.41 5.96
CA ASP A 124 1.24 -11.20 7.38
C ASP A 124 1.65 -9.77 7.82
N ARG A 125 2.85 -9.33 7.45
CA ARG A 125 3.34 -7.96 7.72
C ARG A 125 2.45 -6.90 7.07
N ARG A 126 2.08 -7.08 5.81
CA ARG A 126 1.17 -6.16 5.09
C ARG A 126 -0.19 -6.06 5.78
N THR A 127 -0.75 -7.21 6.13
CA THR A 127 -2.04 -7.31 6.84
C THR A 127 -1.98 -6.63 8.21
N PHE A 128 -0.87 -6.79 8.95
CA PHE A 128 -0.65 -6.08 10.21
C PHE A 128 -0.77 -4.56 10.04
N LEU A 129 -0.12 -3.99 9.02
CA LEU A 129 -0.18 -2.55 8.78
C LEU A 129 -1.60 -2.08 8.41
N TYR A 130 -2.31 -2.83 7.55
CA TYR A 130 -3.71 -2.55 7.23
C TYR A 130 -4.60 -2.55 8.48
N ASN A 131 -4.37 -3.48 9.40
CA ASN A 131 -5.15 -3.61 10.63
C ASN A 131 -4.92 -2.47 11.63
N LEU A 132 -3.89 -1.63 11.46
CA LEU A 132 -3.69 -0.42 12.26
C LEU A 132 -4.54 0.77 11.78
N ILE A 133 -4.94 0.81 10.50
CA ILE A 133 -5.59 1.97 9.88
C ILE A 133 -6.91 2.29 10.58
N MET A 134 -7.83 1.31 10.63
CA MET A 134 -9.18 1.56 11.18
C MET A 134 -9.17 1.87 12.69
N PRO A 135 -8.36 1.20 13.52
CA PRO A 135 -8.18 1.59 14.92
C PRO A 135 -7.70 3.04 15.12
N ILE A 136 -6.77 3.53 14.29
CA ILE A 136 -6.32 4.93 14.33
C ILE A 136 -7.44 5.86 13.86
N MET A 137 -8.10 5.53 12.75
CA MET A 137 -9.22 6.32 12.22
C MET A 137 -10.36 6.46 13.23
N ASN A 138 -10.71 5.38 13.94
CA ASN A 138 -11.82 5.38 14.88
C ASN A 138 -11.61 6.28 16.11
N GLN A 139 -10.37 6.69 16.41
CA GLN A 139 -10.10 7.71 17.43
C GLN A 139 -10.50 9.12 16.98
N HIS A 140 -10.53 9.35 15.67
CA HIS A 140 -10.76 10.66 15.06
C HIS A 140 -12.16 10.78 14.45
N VAL A 141 -12.67 9.69 13.86
CA VAL A 141 -13.95 9.63 13.18
C VAL A 141 -14.73 8.42 13.72
N PRO A 142 -15.57 8.61 14.76
CA PRO A 142 -16.32 7.51 15.36
C PRO A 142 -17.48 7.03 14.47
N GLY A 143 -17.96 5.82 14.74
CA GLY A 143 -19.15 5.23 14.11
C GLY A 143 -18.93 4.81 12.65
N LEU A 144 -17.69 4.54 12.23
CA LEU A 144 -17.40 4.02 10.88
C LEU A 144 -17.86 2.56 10.69
N ASN A 145 -18.08 1.84 11.79
CA ASN A 145 -18.62 0.48 11.84
C ASN A 145 -20.14 0.37 11.61
N GLU A 146 -20.84 1.50 11.50
CA GLU A 146 -22.31 1.55 11.35
C GLU A 146 -22.77 1.60 9.90
N GLY A 147 -21.83 1.68 8.95
CA GLY A 147 -22.11 1.79 7.53
C GLY A 147 -21.12 1.00 6.69
N LYS A 148 -20.93 1.46 5.46
CA LYS A 148 -20.11 0.82 4.43
C LYS A 148 -18.98 1.72 3.95
N ALA A 149 -17.98 1.10 3.36
CA ALA A 149 -16.87 1.75 2.68
C ALA A 149 -16.97 1.55 1.16
N MET A 150 -17.08 2.64 0.40
CA MET A 150 -16.95 2.57 -1.06
C MET A 150 -15.49 2.78 -1.45
N TYR A 151 -14.71 1.70 -1.38
CA TYR A 151 -13.30 1.74 -1.77
C TYR A 151 -13.10 1.00 -3.09
N LEU A 152 -12.52 1.69 -4.07
CA LEU A 152 -12.31 1.17 -5.42
C LEU A 152 -10.96 0.45 -5.50
N TYR A 153 -11.02 -0.87 -5.67
CA TYR A 153 -9.86 -1.73 -5.77
C TYR A 153 -9.72 -2.29 -7.19
N PHE A 154 -8.50 -2.29 -7.74
CA PHE A 154 -8.25 -2.79 -9.08
C PHE A 154 -7.07 -3.76 -9.07
N VAL A 155 -7.31 -4.96 -9.58
CA VAL A 155 -6.21 -5.86 -9.99
C VAL A 155 -5.61 -5.38 -11.30
N LYS A 156 -4.34 -5.69 -11.52
CA LYS A 156 -3.64 -5.50 -12.79
C LYS A 156 -3.25 -6.84 -13.41
N ALA A 157 -2.90 -6.79 -14.70
CA ALA A 157 -2.34 -7.93 -15.41
C ALA A 157 -1.14 -8.52 -14.65
N GLU A 158 -1.00 -9.84 -14.75
CA GLU A 158 0.06 -10.62 -14.11
C GLU A 158 0.90 -11.28 -15.19
N MET A 159 2.18 -11.44 -14.89
CA MET A 159 3.12 -12.20 -15.68
C MET A 159 3.54 -13.44 -14.88
N SER A 160 4.28 -14.32 -15.54
CA SER A 160 4.87 -15.49 -14.91
C SER A 160 6.35 -15.52 -15.23
N THR A 161 7.18 -15.87 -14.25
CA THR A 161 8.60 -16.14 -14.50
C THR A 161 8.77 -17.45 -15.28
N PRO A 162 9.97 -17.74 -15.85
CA PRO A 162 10.23 -18.99 -16.57
C PRO A 162 9.89 -20.27 -15.81
N ILE A 163 9.93 -20.24 -14.47
CA ILE A 163 9.57 -21.40 -13.62
C ILE A 163 8.13 -21.39 -13.11
N GLY A 164 7.31 -20.44 -13.53
CA GLY A 164 5.92 -20.36 -13.11
C GLY A 164 5.65 -19.51 -11.87
N LEU A 165 6.63 -18.77 -11.33
CA LEU A 165 6.36 -17.87 -10.21
C LEU A 165 5.51 -16.68 -10.71
N PRO A 166 4.44 -16.30 -10.00
CA PRO A 166 3.65 -15.15 -10.38
C PRO A 166 4.46 -13.87 -10.22
N ALA A 167 4.40 -13.01 -11.24
CA ALA A 167 5.01 -11.68 -11.25
C ALA A 167 3.91 -10.61 -11.42
N ARG A 168 3.65 -9.81 -10.38
CA ARG A 168 2.47 -8.93 -10.32
C ARG A 168 2.65 -7.77 -9.36
N THR A 169 1.80 -6.75 -9.45
CA THR A 169 1.86 -5.65 -8.47
C THR A 169 1.50 -6.10 -7.05
N VAL A 170 2.07 -5.44 -6.04
CA VAL A 170 1.84 -5.79 -4.63
C VAL A 170 0.36 -5.77 -4.24
N LEU A 171 -0.42 -4.83 -4.79
CA LEU A 171 -1.86 -4.74 -4.55
C LEU A 171 -2.62 -5.90 -5.22
N THR A 172 -2.28 -6.26 -6.46
CA THR A 172 -2.84 -7.45 -7.11
C THR A 172 -2.58 -8.70 -6.29
N SER A 173 -1.35 -8.86 -5.78
CA SER A 173 -0.99 -9.97 -4.88
C SER A 173 -1.89 -9.98 -3.63
N TYR A 174 -2.00 -8.83 -2.95
CA TYR A 174 -2.79 -8.72 -1.73
C TYR A 174 -4.27 -9.04 -1.95
N TYR A 175 -4.92 -8.45 -2.97
CA TYR A 175 -6.34 -8.71 -3.26
C TYR A 175 -6.60 -10.17 -3.63
N LYS A 176 -5.61 -10.86 -4.22
CA LYS A 176 -5.73 -12.28 -4.56
C LYS A 176 -5.38 -13.24 -3.43
N SER A 177 -4.78 -12.74 -2.35
CA SER A 177 -4.37 -13.53 -1.20
C SER A 177 -5.57 -14.03 -0.38
N ALA A 178 -5.32 -15.06 0.43
CA ALA A 178 -6.30 -15.54 1.41
C ALA A 178 -6.62 -14.46 2.47
N HIS A 179 -5.66 -13.57 2.79
CA HIS A 179 -5.88 -12.48 3.74
C HIS A 179 -6.97 -11.51 3.27
N PHE A 180 -7.12 -11.32 1.96
CA PHE A 180 -8.21 -10.53 1.41
C PHE A 180 -9.45 -11.39 1.18
N LYS A 181 -9.37 -12.45 0.38
CA LYS A 181 -10.56 -13.24 -0.04
C LYS A 181 -11.27 -13.96 1.10
N HIS A 182 -10.53 -14.40 2.12
CA HIS A 182 -11.07 -15.11 3.28
C HIS A 182 -10.98 -14.24 4.54
N ARG A 183 -10.95 -12.92 4.38
CA ARG A 183 -10.97 -11.99 5.52
C ARG A 183 -12.21 -12.24 6.37
N PRO A 184 -12.08 -12.33 7.71
CA PRO A 184 -13.25 -12.41 8.57
C PRO A 184 -14.08 -11.14 8.42
N HIS A 185 -15.38 -11.25 8.67
CA HIS A 185 -16.24 -10.07 8.70
C HIS A 185 -15.70 -9.04 9.70
N ASP A 186 -15.52 -7.82 9.24
CA ASP A 186 -15.06 -6.68 10.02
C ASP A 186 -15.99 -5.49 9.74
N PRO A 187 -16.76 -5.03 10.75
CA PRO A 187 -17.68 -3.90 10.58
C PRO A 187 -17.02 -2.62 10.06
N PHE A 188 -15.74 -2.40 10.35
CA PHE A 188 -15.01 -1.22 9.87
C PHE A 188 -14.60 -1.31 8.39
N ASN A 189 -14.62 -2.52 7.83
CA ASN A 189 -14.25 -2.85 6.46
C ASN A 189 -15.40 -3.56 5.71
N ASP A 190 -16.65 -3.20 6.01
CA ASP A 190 -17.82 -3.62 5.24
C ASP A 190 -17.86 -2.83 3.91
N PHE A 191 -17.26 -3.39 2.86
CA PHE A 191 -17.16 -2.73 1.56
C PHE A 191 -18.48 -2.78 0.76
N THR A 192 -18.65 -1.84 -0.17
CA THR A 192 -19.74 -1.91 -1.16
C THR A 192 -19.44 -2.90 -2.28
N SER A 193 -18.19 -2.92 -2.75
CA SER A 193 -17.74 -3.70 -3.90
C SER A 193 -17.66 -5.20 -3.59
N PRO A 194 -18.32 -6.07 -4.39
CA PRO A 194 -18.10 -7.51 -4.30
C PRO A 194 -16.67 -7.90 -4.69
N ASP A 195 -16.13 -8.93 -4.06
CA ASP A 195 -14.78 -9.45 -4.37
C ASP A 195 -14.64 -9.85 -5.85
N ALA A 196 -15.70 -10.38 -6.47
CA ALA A 196 -15.69 -10.72 -7.89
C ALA A 196 -15.46 -9.49 -8.79
N ALA A 197 -16.04 -8.33 -8.45
CA ALA A 197 -15.83 -7.09 -9.19
C ALA A 197 -14.41 -6.55 -8.99
N ILE A 198 -13.86 -6.66 -7.78
CA ILE A 198 -12.49 -6.24 -7.45
C ILE A 198 -11.46 -7.09 -8.21
N LEU A 199 -11.73 -8.39 -8.35
CA LEU A 199 -10.84 -9.38 -8.96
C LEU A 199 -11.03 -9.50 -10.48
N CYS A 200 -11.94 -8.74 -11.07
CA CYS A 200 -12.14 -8.68 -12.50
C CYS A 200 -10.94 -8.05 -13.19
N TYR A 201 -10.41 -8.72 -14.22
CA TYR A 201 -9.26 -8.23 -14.97
C TYR A 201 -9.61 -7.10 -15.93
N ASP A 202 -10.85 -7.05 -16.42
CA ASP A 202 -11.33 -5.95 -17.24
C ASP A 202 -11.58 -4.74 -16.34
N SER A 203 -10.76 -3.71 -16.49
CA SER A 203 -10.81 -2.54 -15.63
C SER A 203 -12.10 -1.74 -15.77
N ASP A 204 -12.71 -1.76 -16.95
CA ASP A 204 -13.92 -0.97 -17.21
C ASP A 204 -15.14 -1.69 -16.62
N GLN A 205 -15.20 -3.02 -16.75
CA GLN A 205 -16.23 -3.83 -16.07
C GLN A 205 -16.07 -3.77 -14.55
N SER A 206 -14.84 -3.87 -14.04
CA SER A 206 -14.54 -3.71 -12.62
C SER A 206 -15.00 -2.33 -12.11
N MET A 207 -14.62 -1.26 -12.81
CA MET A 207 -15.01 0.12 -12.47
C MET A 207 -16.54 0.28 -12.46
N TYR A 208 -17.21 -0.20 -13.51
CA TYR A 208 -18.67 -0.13 -13.63
C TYR A 208 -19.36 -0.84 -12.47
N CYS A 209 -18.99 -2.09 -12.19
CA CYS A 209 -19.61 -2.89 -11.14
C CYS A 209 -19.40 -2.28 -9.75
N GLN A 210 -18.19 -1.80 -9.45
CA GLN A 210 -17.88 -1.19 -8.16
C GLN A 210 -18.60 0.14 -7.93
N LEU A 211 -18.70 0.99 -8.96
CA LEU A 211 -19.46 2.24 -8.88
C LEU A 211 -20.97 1.97 -8.75
N LEU A 212 -21.51 1.01 -9.50
CA LEU A 212 -22.91 0.60 -9.39
C LEU A 212 -23.22 0.09 -7.97
N ALA A 213 -22.36 -0.77 -7.40
CA ALA A 213 -22.48 -1.21 -6.01
C ALA A 213 -22.44 -0.04 -5.02
N GLY A 214 -21.56 0.93 -5.25
CA GLY A 214 -21.47 2.16 -4.46
C GLY A 214 -22.73 3.03 -4.52
N LEU A 215 -23.39 3.12 -5.68
CA LEU A 215 -24.63 3.85 -5.88
C LEU A 215 -25.83 3.15 -5.23
N ILE A 216 -25.94 1.82 -5.37
CA ILE A 216 -26.97 1.00 -4.71
C ILE A 216 -26.91 1.19 -3.18
N HIS A 217 -25.72 1.27 -2.63
CA HIS A 217 -25.50 1.44 -1.20
C HIS A 217 -25.30 2.90 -0.76
N ARG A 218 -25.63 3.90 -1.59
CA ARG A 218 -25.19 5.28 -1.38
C ARG A 218 -25.48 5.86 0.01
N GLN A 219 -26.63 5.53 0.59
CA GLN A 219 -27.05 6.01 1.91
C GLN A 219 -26.24 5.39 3.07
N ARG A 220 -25.61 4.24 2.84
CA ARG A 220 -24.79 3.55 3.85
C ARG A 220 -23.31 3.90 3.76
N VAL A 221 -22.86 4.57 2.70
CA VAL A 221 -21.43 4.90 2.50
C VAL A 221 -21.00 5.98 3.49
N LEU A 222 -20.07 5.62 4.39
CA LEU A 222 -19.49 6.53 5.39
C LEU A 222 -18.07 6.98 5.02
N ARG A 223 -17.41 6.26 4.13
CA ARG A 223 -16.11 6.62 3.58
C ARG A 223 -16.00 6.12 2.15
N LEU A 224 -15.29 6.86 1.32
CA LEU A 224 -15.03 6.46 -0.05
C LEU A 224 -13.63 6.78 -0.48
N GLY A 225 -13.10 6.04 -1.45
CA GLY A 225 -11.71 6.17 -1.78
C GLY A 225 -11.22 5.24 -2.87
N ALA A 226 -9.93 5.36 -3.13
CA ALA A 226 -9.13 4.45 -3.93
C ALA A 226 -7.68 4.60 -3.47
N VAL A 227 -6.79 3.67 -3.84
CA VAL A 227 -5.38 3.74 -3.36
C VAL A 227 -4.72 5.07 -3.72
N PHE A 228 -4.89 5.55 -4.94
CA PHE A 228 -4.34 6.83 -5.40
C PHE A 228 -5.44 7.81 -5.78
N ALA A 229 -5.21 9.10 -5.54
CA ALA A 229 -6.13 10.18 -5.94
C ALA A 229 -6.50 10.10 -7.43
N SER A 230 -5.53 9.77 -8.28
CA SER A 230 -5.73 9.60 -9.72
C SER A 230 -6.77 8.52 -10.07
N ALA A 231 -6.80 7.41 -9.32
CA ALA A 231 -7.77 6.34 -9.54
C ALA A 231 -9.19 6.78 -9.16
N LEU A 232 -9.35 7.51 -8.06
CA LEU A 232 -10.64 8.07 -7.66
C LEU A 232 -11.14 9.11 -8.66
N LEU A 233 -10.27 10.01 -9.14
CA LEU A 233 -10.63 10.98 -10.17
C LEU A 233 -11.07 10.31 -11.47
N ARG A 234 -10.37 9.25 -11.90
CA ARG A 234 -10.81 8.43 -13.05
C ARG A 234 -12.19 7.84 -12.83
N ALA A 235 -12.50 7.37 -11.62
CA ALA A 235 -13.81 6.83 -11.29
C ALA A 235 -14.92 7.91 -11.35
N ILE A 236 -14.63 9.13 -10.89
CA ILE A 236 -15.55 10.27 -11.02
C ILE A 236 -15.79 10.62 -12.50
N THR A 237 -14.73 10.65 -13.32
CA THR A 237 -14.88 10.86 -14.77
C THR A 237 -15.66 9.73 -15.45
N PHE A 238 -15.47 8.48 -15.01
CA PHE A 238 -16.24 7.34 -15.50
C PHE A 238 -17.72 7.50 -15.15
N LEU A 239 -18.02 7.86 -13.90
CA LEU A 239 -19.37 8.14 -13.43
C LEU A 239 -20.04 9.27 -14.22
N GLU A 240 -19.32 10.35 -14.52
CA GLU A 240 -19.81 11.46 -15.34
C GLU A 240 -20.24 11.04 -16.75
N ARG A 241 -19.57 10.03 -17.31
CA ARG A 241 -19.89 9.50 -18.65
C ARG A 241 -21.02 8.47 -18.63
N HIS A 242 -21.13 7.71 -17.55
CA HIS A 242 -21.97 6.50 -17.49
C HIS A 242 -23.16 6.58 -16.50
N TRP A 243 -23.41 7.72 -15.85
CA TRP A 243 -24.49 7.84 -14.87
C TRP A 243 -25.87 7.43 -15.41
N ARG A 244 -26.15 7.68 -16.69
CA ARG A 244 -27.41 7.25 -17.34
C ARG A 244 -27.54 5.73 -17.41
N ASP A 245 -26.44 5.03 -17.67
CA ASP A 245 -26.41 3.57 -17.68
C ASP A 245 -26.67 3.04 -16.27
N PHE A 246 -26.02 3.61 -15.25
CA PHE A 246 -26.27 3.20 -13.85
C PHE A 246 -27.73 3.43 -13.44
N CYS A 247 -28.33 4.58 -13.78
CA CYS A 247 -29.74 4.85 -13.50
C CYS A 247 -30.67 3.86 -14.22
N ARG A 248 -30.38 3.51 -15.48
CA ARG A 248 -31.16 2.50 -16.23
C ARG A 248 -31.11 1.15 -15.54
N ASP A 249 -29.91 0.70 -15.20
CA ASP A 249 -29.68 -0.59 -14.57
C ASP A 249 -30.41 -0.68 -13.21
N ILE A 250 -30.24 0.32 -12.34
CA ILE A 250 -30.93 0.40 -11.02
C ILE A 250 -32.45 0.44 -11.20
N ARG A 251 -32.95 1.21 -12.18
CA ARG A 251 -34.39 1.35 -12.43
C ARG A 251 -35.02 0.04 -12.89
N ALA A 252 -34.33 -0.70 -13.76
CA ALA A 252 -34.82 -1.95 -14.31
C ALA A 252 -34.54 -3.16 -13.41
N GLY A 253 -33.59 -3.06 -12.47
CA GLY A 253 -33.08 -4.22 -11.74
C GLY A 253 -32.32 -5.18 -12.67
N GLU A 254 -31.75 -4.66 -13.77
CA GLU A 254 -31.08 -5.43 -14.80
C GLU A 254 -29.66 -4.89 -15.00
N LEU A 255 -28.69 -5.79 -15.10
CA LEU A 255 -27.30 -5.41 -15.30
C LEU A 255 -26.98 -5.25 -16.78
N ASN A 256 -26.31 -4.14 -17.14
CA ASN A 256 -25.83 -3.82 -18.47
C ASN A 256 -25.16 -5.02 -19.15
N ASP A 257 -25.58 -5.32 -20.38
CA ASP A 257 -25.05 -6.43 -21.19
C ASP A 257 -23.57 -6.28 -21.55
N GLY A 258 -23.01 -5.07 -21.44
CA GLY A 258 -21.58 -4.81 -21.55
C GLY A 258 -20.74 -5.45 -20.44
N ILE A 259 -21.36 -5.84 -19.31
CA ILE A 259 -20.69 -6.64 -18.28
C ILE A 259 -20.72 -8.09 -18.71
N THR A 260 -19.61 -8.58 -19.24
CA THR A 260 -19.48 -9.92 -19.82
C THR A 260 -18.74 -10.90 -18.89
N ASP A 261 -17.98 -10.39 -17.91
CA ASP A 261 -17.30 -11.21 -16.92
C ASP A 261 -18.32 -12.00 -16.07
N PRO A 262 -18.27 -13.35 -16.08
CA PRO A 262 -19.28 -14.16 -15.39
C PRO A 262 -19.30 -13.94 -13.87
N GLY A 263 -18.14 -13.68 -13.26
CA GLY A 263 -18.03 -13.43 -11.82
C GLY A 263 -18.70 -12.12 -11.44
N CYS A 264 -18.43 -11.05 -12.20
CA CYS A 264 -19.09 -9.76 -12.05
C CYS A 264 -20.59 -9.88 -12.25
N ARG A 265 -21.04 -10.50 -13.35
CA ARG A 265 -22.48 -10.67 -13.62
C ARG A 265 -23.18 -11.40 -12.47
N SER A 266 -22.65 -12.52 -12.01
CA SER A 266 -23.25 -13.29 -10.91
C SER A 266 -23.33 -12.44 -9.64
N ALA A 267 -22.24 -11.82 -9.23
CA ALA A 267 -22.20 -11.04 -7.99
C ALA A 267 -23.07 -9.78 -8.04
N MET A 268 -23.15 -9.13 -9.20
CA MET A 268 -23.92 -7.90 -9.37
C MET A 268 -25.41 -8.15 -9.58
N LEU A 269 -25.83 -9.26 -10.18
CA LEU A 269 -27.25 -9.62 -10.28
C LEU A 269 -27.86 -9.88 -8.90
N ASP A 270 -27.09 -10.51 -8.01
CA ASP A 270 -27.51 -10.68 -6.61
C ASP A 270 -27.60 -9.34 -5.87
N LEU A 271 -26.73 -8.38 -6.21
CA LEU A 271 -26.65 -7.08 -5.55
C LEU A 271 -27.67 -6.06 -6.05
N ILE A 272 -27.90 -5.99 -7.36
CA ILE A 272 -28.79 -5.00 -7.99
C ILE A 272 -30.24 -5.19 -7.55
N GLY A 273 -30.64 -6.45 -7.31
CA GLY A 273 -31.93 -6.79 -6.76
C GLY A 273 -33.10 -6.40 -7.67
N PRO A 274 -34.32 -6.24 -7.12
CA PRO A 274 -35.49 -5.85 -7.89
C PRO A 274 -35.41 -4.40 -8.39
N PRO A 275 -36.21 -4.03 -9.41
CA PRO A 275 -36.34 -2.66 -9.90
C PRO A 275 -36.46 -1.61 -8.79
N HIS A 276 -35.60 -0.59 -8.81
CA HIS A 276 -35.60 0.49 -7.80
C HIS A 276 -35.71 1.89 -8.46
N PRO A 277 -36.88 2.25 -9.02
CA PRO A 277 -37.06 3.48 -9.80
C PRO A 277 -36.77 4.76 -9.00
N ASP A 278 -37.18 4.82 -7.73
CA ASP A 278 -37.01 6.02 -6.89
C ASP A 278 -35.52 6.37 -6.68
N LEU A 279 -34.68 5.37 -6.42
CA LEU A 279 -33.23 5.56 -6.29
C LEU A 279 -32.60 6.01 -7.61
N ALA A 280 -33.05 5.43 -8.73
CA ALA A 280 -32.56 5.82 -10.04
C ALA A 280 -32.93 7.27 -10.38
N GLU A 281 -34.14 7.71 -10.04
CA GLU A 281 -34.61 9.09 -10.20
C GLU A 281 -33.81 10.06 -9.30
N GLU A 282 -33.57 9.73 -8.03
CA GLU A 282 -32.71 10.54 -7.15
C GLU A 282 -31.30 10.74 -7.73
N ILE A 283 -30.67 9.67 -8.23
CA ILE A 283 -29.32 9.74 -8.81
C ILE A 283 -29.35 10.53 -10.12
N GLU A 284 -30.38 10.32 -10.95
CA GLU A 284 -30.57 11.05 -12.20
C GLU A 284 -30.75 12.54 -11.96
N ASP A 285 -31.56 12.93 -10.97
CA ASP A 285 -31.72 14.31 -10.54
C ASP A 285 -30.39 14.93 -10.09
N ILE A 286 -29.65 14.24 -9.23
CA ILE A 286 -28.34 14.72 -8.75
C ILE A 286 -27.37 14.93 -9.91
N CYS A 287 -27.28 13.97 -10.85
CA CYS A 287 -26.32 14.02 -11.96
C CYS A 287 -26.75 15.00 -13.06
N SER A 288 -28.04 15.08 -13.38
CA SER A 288 -28.59 15.87 -14.49
C SER A 288 -28.76 17.36 -14.15
N GLN A 289 -29.07 17.69 -12.90
CA GLN A 289 -29.32 19.07 -12.47
C GLN A 289 -28.04 19.92 -12.40
N THR A 290 -26.86 19.32 -12.51
CA THR A 290 -25.61 20.06 -12.34
C THR A 290 -25.01 20.58 -13.64
N THR A 291 -25.06 21.91 -13.80
CA THR A 291 -24.19 22.65 -14.74
C THR A 291 -22.69 22.52 -14.39
N SER A 292 -22.38 22.08 -13.17
CA SER A 292 -21.03 21.86 -12.64
C SER A 292 -21.00 20.66 -11.71
N TRP A 293 -20.04 19.73 -11.87
CA TRP A 293 -19.88 18.57 -10.99
C TRP A 293 -19.26 18.88 -9.60
N LYS A 294 -19.17 20.17 -9.21
CA LYS A 294 -18.70 20.56 -7.88
C LYS A 294 -19.56 19.89 -6.79
N GLY A 295 -18.91 19.34 -5.77
CA GLY A 295 -19.60 18.68 -4.64
C GLY A 295 -20.41 17.44 -5.00
N ILE A 296 -20.25 16.87 -6.19
CA ILE A 296 -21.00 15.67 -6.62
C ILE A 296 -20.82 14.50 -5.66
N ILE A 297 -19.63 14.32 -5.08
CA ILE A 297 -19.34 13.23 -4.14
C ILE A 297 -20.27 13.32 -2.93
N CYS A 298 -20.40 14.51 -2.35
CA CYS A 298 -21.23 14.75 -1.17
C CYS A 298 -22.73 14.67 -1.49
N ARG A 299 -23.14 14.92 -2.74
CA ARG A 299 -24.55 14.77 -3.16
C ARG A 299 -24.90 13.31 -3.39
N LEU A 300 -24.04 12.56 -4.08
CA LEU A 300 -24.24 11.14 -4.33
C LEU A 300 -24.05 10.31 -3.07
N TRP A 301 -23.07 10.60 -2.22
CA TRP A 301 -22.83 9.89 -0.96
C TRP A 301 -22.94 10.84 0.23
N PRO A 302 -24.18 11.17 0.66
CA PRO A 302 -24.43 12.25 1.62
C PRO A 302 -23.91 11.99 3.03
N ASN A 303 -23.68 10.72 3.39
CA ASN A 303 -23.18 10.32 4.70
C ASN A 303 -21.66 10.08 4.71
N ALA A 304 -20.96 10.34 3.59
CA ALA A 304 -19.51 10.22 3.53
C ALA A 304 -18.85 11.21 4.51
N LYS A 305 -17.93 10.71 5.32
CA LYS A 305 -17.21 11.49 6.34
C LYS A 305 -15.83 11.94 5.86
N TYR A 306 -15.22 11.22 4.93
CA TYR A 306 -13.90 11.55 4.36
C TYR A 306 -13.66 10.84 3.03
N ILE A 307 -12.65 11.33 2.30
CA ILE A 307 -12.09 10.68 1.12
C ILE A 307 -10.77 10.00 1.50
N GLU A 308 -10.64 8.72 1.21
CA GLU A 308 -9.43 7.94 1.47
C GLU A 308 -8.61 7.78 0.17
N ALA A 309 -7.45 8.42 0.10
CA ALA A 309 -6.55 8.31 -1.06
C ALA A 309 -5.12 8.78 -0.73
N VAL A 310 -4.12 8.24 -1.43
CA VAL A 310 -2.79 8.86 -1.46
C VAL A 310 -2.88 10.19 -2.18
N VAL A 311 -2.59 11.27 -1.44
CA VAL A 311 -2.58 12.67 -1.88
C VAL A 311 -1.24 13.37 -1.59
N THR A 312 -0.25 12.62 -1.12
CA THR A 312 1.13 13.09 -0.88
C THR A 312 2.02 12.86 -2.11
N GLY A 313 3.23 13.40 -2.08
CA GLY A 313 4.19 13.28 -3.19
C GLY A 313 3.63 13.80 -4.50
N SER A 314 3.81 13.05 -5.59
CA SER A 314 3.29 13.39 -6.92
C SER A 314 1.76 13.40 -7.02
N MET A 315 1.04 12.82 -6.06
CA MET A 315 -0.43 12.86 -6.03
C MET A 315 -0.98 14.18 -5.48
N SER A 316 -0.14 15.03 -4.88
CA SER A 316 -0.56 16.34 -4.35
C SER A 316 -1.19 17.26 -5.41
N GLN A 317 -0.78 17.12 -6.68
CA GLN A 317 -1.37 17.84 -7.82
C GLN A 317 -2.89 17.61 -7.98
N TYR A 318 -3.42 16.49 -7.45
CA TYR A 318 -4.83 16.13 -7.55
C TYR A 318 -5.69 16.65 -6.38
N VAL A 319 -5.07 17.20 -5.33
CA VAL A 319 -5.79 17.75 -4.17
C VAL A 319 -6.84 18.79 -4.58
N PRO A 320 -6.55 19.78 -5.45
CA PRO A 320 -7.56 20.76 -5.86
C PRO A 320 -8.78 20.13 -6.54
N ALA A 321 -8.58 19.09 -7.36
CA ALA A 321 -9.68 18.39 -8.03
C ALA A 321 -10.56 17.61 -7.04
N LEU A 322 -9.96 16.92 -6.07
CA LEU A 322 -10.72 16.23 -5.02
C LEU A 322 -11.47 17.22 -4.12
N LYS A 323 -10.87 18.36 -3.78
CA LYS A 323 -11.53 19.46 -3.06
C LYS A 323 -12.71 20.01 -3.87
N TYR A 324 -12.58 20.17 -5.19
CA TYR A 324 -13.68 20.57 -6.06
C TYR A 324 -14.86 19.57 -6.05
N TYR A 325 -14.60 18.27 -6.26
CA TYR A 325 -15.67 17.25 -6.31
C TYR A 325 -16.32 16.97 -4.96
N SER A 326 -15.67 17.31 -3.85
CA SER A 326 -16.23 17.25 -2.49
C SER A 326 -16.78 18.59 -1.99
N ASP A 327 -16.65 19.67 -2.76
CA ASP A 327 -16.98 21.05 -2.34
C ASP A 327 -16.27 21.44 -1.04
N GLU A 328 -15.04 20.94 -0.85
CA GLU A 328 -14.19 21.14 0.34
C GLU A 328 -14.81 20.63 1.65
N LYS A 329 -15.89 19.85 1.59
CA LYS A 329 -16.62 19.34 2.76
C LYS A 329 -16.01 18.09 3.36
N LEU A 330 -15.23 17.34 2.59
CA LEU A 330 -14.64 16.07 3.03
C LEU A 330 -13.13 16.22 3.22
N PRO A 331 -12.59 15.85 4.40
CA PRO A 331 -11.15 15.76 4.59
C PRO A 331 -10.56 14.67 3.68
N LEU A 332 -9.31 14.88 3.26
CA LEU A 332 -8.55 13.92 2.44
C LEU A 332 -7.60 13.15 3.35
N VAL A 333 -7.88 11.86 3.53
CA VAL A 333 -7.15 10.98 4.43
C VAL A 333 -6.13 10.16 3.63
N CYS A 334 -4.85 10.29 3.99
CA CYS A 334 -3.77 9.47 3.47
C CYS A 334 -3.27 8.53 4.60
N PRO A 335 -3.73 7.27 4.64
CA PRO A 335 -3.62 6.44 5.85
C PRO A 335 -2.26 5.77 6.03
N MET A 336 -1.53 5.48 4.95
CA MET A 336 -0.32 4.66 5.01
C MET A 336 0.68 4.98 3.91
N TYR A 337 1.93 4.60 4.15
CA TYR A 337 3.04 4.66 3.20
C TYR A 337 3.65 3.27 3.03
N ALA A 338 3.77 2.82 1.78
CA ALA A 338 4.22 1.48 1.42
C ALA A 338 4.75 1.42 -0.02
N SER A 339 5.56 0.41 -0.31
CA SER A 339 6.05 0.06 -1.64
C SER A 339 5.95 -1.45 -1.90
N SER A 340 6.48 -1.91 -3.05
CA SER A 340 6.58 -3.34 -3.35
C SER A 340 7.64 -4.04 -2.49
N GLU A 341 8.73 -3.32 -2.20
CA GLU A 341 9.87 -3.71 -1.37
C GLU A 341 9.48 -3.86 0.10
N CYS A 342 8.78 -2.87 0.66
CA CYS A 342 8.38 -2.89 2.06
C CYS A 342 7.13 -2.05 2.33
N TYR A 343 6.31 -2.50 3.27
CA TYR A 343 5.26 -1.66 3.85
C TYR A 343 5.88 -0.87 5.01
N PHE A 344 5.86 0.46 4.95
CA PHE A 344 6.68 1.28 5.84
C PHE A 344 5.93 1.70 7.10
N GLY A 345 4.81 2.41 6.95
CA GLY A 345 4.24 3.16 8.07
C GLY A 345 2.80 3.62 7.87
N VAL A 346 2.25 4.19 8.93
CA VAL A 346 0.88 4.74 8.98
C VAL A 346 0.89 6.22 9.32
N ASN A 347 -0.13 6.95 8.87
CA ASN A 347 -0.40 8.30 9.34
C ASN A 347 -1.18 8.21 10.67
N VAL A 348 -0.56 8.63 11.77
CA VAL A 348 -1.16 8.62 13.10
C VAL A 348 -2.09 9.81 13.37
N ASN A 349 -2.04 10.85 12.53
CA ASN A 349 -2.94 12.00 12.52
C ASN A 349 -3.68 12.10 11.17
N PRO A 350 -4.63 11.19 10.90
CA PRO A 350 -5.21 11.02 9.57
C PRO A 350 -6.05 12.21 9.06
N LEU A 351 -6.45 13.13 9.94
CA LEU A 351 -7.27 14.31 9.59
C LEU A 351 -6.44 15.59 9.42
N CYS A 352 -5.10 15.52 9.42
CA CYS A 352 -4.26 16.67 9.10
C CYS A 352 -4.48 17.15 7.66
N GLU A 353 -4.11 18.39 7.35
CA GLU A 353 -4.15 18.86 5.97
C GLU A 353 -3.19 18.03 5.08
N PRO A 354 -3.49 17.86 3.78
CA PRO A 354 -2.64 17.08 2.87
C PRO A 354 -1.16 17.51 2.84
N SER A 355 -0.88 18.78 3.09
CA SER A 355 0.47 19.35 3.15
C SER A 355 1.23 19.03 4.44
N GLU A 356 0.54 18.55 5.48
CA GLU A 356 1.09 18.26 6.82
C GLU A 356 1.18 16.75 7.09
N VAL A 357 0.78 15.91 6.13
CA VAL A 357 0.80 14.46 6.26
C VAL A 357 2.21 13.99 6.55
N SER A 358 2.33 13.26 7.66
CA SER A 358 3.57 12.61 8.11
C SER A 358 3.29 11.14 8.40
N PHE A 359 4.20 10.26 7.99
CA PHE A 359 4.06 8.81 8.21
C PHE A 359 4.99 8.34 9.31
N THR A 360 4.42 7.69 10.33
CA THR A 360 5.20 7.01 11.36
C THR A 360 5.61 5.64 10.84
N LEU A 361 6.91 5.44 10.58
CA LEU A 361 7.45 4.14 10.21
C LEU A 361 7.24 3.14 11.34
N MET A 362 6.75 1.94 10.99
CA MET A 362 6.50 0.87 11.93
C MET A 362 7.76 0.02 12.10
N PRO A 363 8.44 0.05 13.27
CA PRO A 363 9.77 -0.52 13.44
C PRO A 363 9.82 -2.05 13.35
N ASN A 364 8.69 -2.73 13.26
CA ASN A 364 8.58 -4.18 13.09
C ASN A 364 8.48 -4.66 11.63
N MET A 365 8.43 -3.73 10.66
CA MET A 365 8.17 -4.08 9.25
C MET A 365 9.43 -4.52 8.49
N GLY A 366 10.56 -3.91 8.81
CA GLY A 366 11.88 -4.18 8.27
C GLY A 366 12.91 -3.43 9.13
N TYR A 367 14.20 -3.64 8.85
CA TYR A 367 15.24 -2.82 9.47
C TYR A 367 15.50 -1.59 8.58
N PHE A 368 15.40 -0.40 9.17
CA PHE A 368 15.42 0.89 8.47
C PHE A 368 16.66 1.69 8.84
N GLU A 369 17.37 2.11 7.80
CA GLU A 369 18.51 3.02 7.86
C GLU A 369 18.24 4.21 6.94
N PHE A 370 19.00 5.28 7.12
CA PHE A 370 18.75 6.55 6.47
C PHE A 370 20.06 7.18 5.99
N ILE A 371 20.12 7.57 4.72
CA ILE A 371 21.24 8.30 4.12
C ILE A 371 20.90 9.80 4.17
N PRO A 372 21.62 10.65 4.90
CA PRO A 372 21.36 12.09 4.92
C PRO A 372 21.52 12.74 3.53
N LEU A 373 20.59 13.61 3.14
CA LEU A 373 20.63 14.35 1.86
C LEU A 373 21.11 15.80 2.06
N GLY A 374 22.09 16.24 1.27
CA GLY A 374 22.70 17.58 1.37
C GLY A 374 23.69 17.73 2.52
N GLU A 375 24.29 18.92 2.68
CA GLU A 375 25.21 19.20 3.78
C GLU A 375 24.50 19.04 5.13
N ASN A 376 24.90 18.03 5.91
CA ASN A 376 24.29 17.68 7.21
C ASN A 376 22.79 17.35 7.17
N GLY A 377 22.24 16.90 6.04
CA GLY A 377 20.80 16.58 5.92
C GLY A 377 19.90 17.77 5.57
N SER A 378 20.48 18.95 5.27
CA SER A 378 19.76 20.13 4.79
C SER A 378 19.82 20.18 3.27
N LEU A 379 18.66 20.11 2.60
CA LEU A 379 18.57 20.17 1.14
C LEU A 379 18.86 21.60 0.66
N LEU A 380 20.03 21.83 0.05
CA LEU A 380 20.25 22.99 -0.83
C LEU A 380 19.65 22.59 -2.18
N MET A 381 18.69 23.36 -2.70
CA MET A 381 17.99 23.08 -3.97
C MET A 381 18.87 23.39 -5.20
N ASP A 382 19.99 22.71 -5.34
CA ASP A 382 20.73 22.67 -6.59
C ASP A 382 20.41 21.34 -7.28
N PHE A 383 19.49 21.42 -8.26
CA PHE A 383 19.18 20.32 -9.17
C PHE A 383 20.25 20.27 -10.26
N GLU A 384 21.45 19.82 -9.94
CA GLU A 384 22.39 19.33 -10.95
C GLU A 384 22.32 17.79 -10.95
N GLU A 385 21.99 17.24 -12.12
CA GLU A 385 22.02 15.80 -12.40
C GLU A 385 23.46 15.29 -12.29
N GLU A 386 23.93 15.00 -11.08
CA GLU A 386 25.16 14.20 -10.91
C GLU A 386 24.79 12.71 -10.91
N ASP A 387 24.81 12.14 -12.12
CA ASP A 387 24.86 10.70 -12.41
C ASP A 387 26.20 10.07 -11.96
N GLU A 388 26.75 10.44 -10.80
CA GLU A 388 27.91 9.77 -10.21
C GLU A 388 27.47 8.94 -9.01
N GLU A 389 27.41 7.62 -9.21
CA GLU A 389 27.19 6.60 -8.17
C GLU A 389 28.35 6.63 -7.16
N GLU A 390 28.36 7.60 -6.24
CA GLU A 390 29.26 7.56 -5.09
C GLU A 390 28.87 6.37 -4.19
N GLU A 391 29.79 5.43 -3.96
CA GLU A 391 29.64 4.41 -2.92
C GLU A 391 29.33 5.10 -1.59
N VAL A 392 28.12 4.93 -1.07
CA VAL A 392 27.72 5.51 0.21
C VAL A 392 28.47 4.79 1.33
N PRO A 393 29.43 5.45 2.02
CA PRO A 393 30.17 4.79 3.09
C PRO A 393 29.22 4.46 4.23
N GLN A 394 29.25 3.24 4.75
CA GLN A 394 28.30 2.75 5.76
C GLN A 394 28.25 3.61 7.03
N ARG A 395 29.36 4.30 7.35
CA ARG A 395 29.45 5.33 8.40
C ARG A 395 28.52 6.54 8.23
N LYS A 396 27.93 6.75 7.05
CA LYS A 396 26.97 7.82 6.77
C LYS A 396 25.53 7.42 7.10
N LEU A 397 25.24 6.13 7.32
CA LEU A 397 23.90 5.67 7.66
C LEU A 397 23.49 6.11 9.07
N VAL A 398 22.24 6.49 9.21
CA VAL A 398 21.60 6.87 10.47
C VAL A 398 20.50 5.87 10.76
N ASP A 399 20.46 5.33 11.98
CA ASP A 399 19.38 4.43 12.41
C ASP A 399 18.06 5.18 12.58
N LEU A 400 16.93 4.47 12.48
CA LEU A 400 15.57 5.01 12.63
C LEU A 400 15.39 5.96 13.82
N VAL A 401 15.96 5.66 14.99
CA VAL A 401 15.78 6.47 16.21
C VAL A 401 16.79 7.62 16.34
N HIS A 402 17.72 7.76 15.41
CA HIS A 402 18.79 8.75 15.42
C HIS A 402 18.65 9.82 14.33
N VAL A 403 17.59 9.76 13.52
CA VAL A 403 17.26 10.81 12.55
C VAL A 403 16.97 12.14 13.26
N LYS A 404 17.25 13.25 12.59
CA LYS A 404 17.12 14.60 13.15
C LYS A 404 15.95 15.33 12.51
N VAL A 405 15.06 15.88 13.33
CA VAL A 405 13.91 16.69 12.88
C VAL A 405 14.36 17.79 11.93
N GLY A 406 13.64 17.94 10.82
CA GLY A 406 13.92 18.94 9.78
C GLY A 406 15.02 18.54 8.80
N CYS A 407 15.60 17.34 8.93
CA CYS A 407 16.56 16.82 7.97
C CYS A 407 15.89 15.88 6.96
N TYR A 408 16.48 15.84 5.77
CA TYR A 408 16.07 15.01 4.64
C TYR A 408 16.98 13.79 4.54
N TYR A 409 16.37 12.64 4.25
CA TYR A 409 17.05 11.37 4.15
C TYR A 409 16.53 10.56 2.98
N GLU A 410 17.37 9.74 2.39
CA GLU A 410 16.94 8.60 1.59
C GLU A 410 16.79 7.38 2.48
N ILE A 411 15.66 6.67 2.37
CA ILE A 411 15.43 5.47 3.17
C ILE A 411 16.18 4.28 2.59
N VAL A 412 16.72 3.46 3.47
CA VAL A 412 17.39 2.20 3.17
C VAL A 412 16.69 1.12 3.97
N VAL A 413 16.30 0.02 3.32
CA VAL A 413 15.55 -1.05 3.97
C VAL A 413 16.24 -2.41 3.82
N THR A 414 16.34 -3.13 4.93
CA THR A 414 16.73 -4.55 4.94
C THR A 414 15.50 -5.39 5.32
N THR A 415 15.14 -6.36 4.47
CA THR A 415 13.88 -7.12 4.60
C THR A 415 14.12 -8.61 4.93
N PHE A 416 13.04 -9.29 5.33
CA PHE A 416 13.06 -10.74 5.56
C PHE A 416 13.15 -11.56 4.27
N SER A 417 12.66 -11.03 3.13
CA SER A 417 12.72 -11.69 1.82
C SER A 417 14.12 -11.62 1.18
N GLY A 418 15.10 -11.07 1.89
CA GLY A 418 16.48 -11.03 1.43
C GLY A 418 16.76 -9.88 0.47
N GLU A 419 15.88 -8.87 0.39
CA GLU A 419 16.28 -7.61 -0.21
C GLU A 419 17.37 -6.98 0.68
N PRO A 420 18.59 -6.83 0.16
CA PRO A 420 19.63 -6.08 0.86
C PRO A 420 19.27 -4.60 0.89
N PRO A 421 20.09 -3.72 1.49
CA PRO A 421 19.71 -2.32 1.70
C PRO A 421 19.44 -1.62 0.35
N THR A 422 18.17 -1.56 -0.09
CA THR A 422 17.76 -1.01 -1.39
C THR A 422 17.06 0.32 -1.21
N LEU A 423 17.33 1.24 -2.15
CA LEU A 423 16.84 2.63 -2.18
C LEU A 423 15.39 2.72 -2.72
N PRO A 424 14.38 3.00 -1.89
CA PRO A 424 13.00 3.07 -2.35
C PRO A 424 12.52 4.50 -2.61
N MET A 425 13.01 5.54 -1.90
CA MET A 425 12.55 6.95 -2.07
C MET A 425 13.15 7.92 -1.02
N TYR A 426 13.06 9.22 -1.31
CA TYR A 426 13.38 10.31 -0.38
C TYR A 426 12.29 10.54 0.68
N ILE A 427 12.70 10.82 1.91
CA ILE A 427 11.83 11.10 3.08
C ILE A 427 12.32 12.37 3.78
N ASN A 428 11.38 13.24 4.19
CA ASN A 428 11.64 14.34 5.11
C ASN A 428 11.20 13.93 6.52
N THR A 429 11.96 14.32 7.55
CA THR A 429 11.59 14.07 8.94
C THR A 429 10.92 15.29 9.55
N SER A 430 9.66 15.11 9.97
CA SER A 430 8.80 16.15 10.55
C SER A 430 8.58 15.98 12.05
#